data_AF-A0A0A3HV98-F1
#
_entry.id   AF-A0A0A3HV98-F1
#
_cell.length_a   1.000
_cell.length_b   1.000
_cell.length_c   1.000
_cell.angle_alpha   90.00
_cell.angle_beta   90.00
_cell.angle_gamma   90.00
#
_symmetry.space_group_name_H-M   'P 1'
#
loop_
_entity.id
_entity.type
_entity.pdbx_description
1 polymer ?
#
loop_
_entity_poly.entity_id
_entity_poly.type
_entity_poly.pdbx_seq_one_letter_code
_entity_poly.pdbx_strand_id
1 'polypeptide(L)'
;MENINPSYEFKIMVQEVLNSELSYRIYVEYIGDLDFYEKLIGIAIRDRVLFTGRPAPITMKWLFKTNYLYYLEQKTDKKTNPKYLSWNLEDILRKKDNLLLFNDRVLVIEFQKALLTFLNEFAQQIKQGKL
;
A
#
# COMPACT_ATOMS: atom_id res chain seq x y z
N MET A 1 13.11 -28.63 7.45
CA MET A 1 12.72 -27.30 6.96
C MET A 1 12.24 -26.53 8.17
N GLU A 2 13.03 -25.58 8.67
CA GLU A 2 12.59 -24.73 9.78
C GLU A 2 11.41 -23.90 9.29
N ASN A 3 10.27 -23.99 10.00
CA ASN A 3 9.17 -23.06 9.85
C ASN A 3 9.68 -21.70 10.36
N ILE A 4 10.23 -20.89 9.46
CA ILE A 4 10.47 -19.48 9.73
C ILE A 4 9.09 -18.83 9.79
N ASN A 5 8.44 -18.89 10.95
CA ASN A 5 7.31 -18.03 11.23
C ASN A 5 7.80 -16.60 11.00
N PRO A 6 7.21 -15.85 10.06
CA PRO A 6 7.65 -14.50 9.81
C PRO A 6 7.42 -13.69 11.09
N SER A 7 8.41 -12.88 11.49
CA SER A 7 8.35 -12.05 12.70
C SER A 7 7.24 -10.99 12.65
N TYR A 8 6.63 -10.82 11.48
CA TYR A 8 5.48 -9.97 11.24
C TYR A 8 4.65 -10.51 10.05
N GLU A 9 3.40 -10.10 9.96
CA GLU A 9 2.50 -10.35 8.83
C GLU A 9 1.68 -9.08 8.55
N PHE A 10 1.44 -8.78 7.28
CA PHE A 10 0.43 -7.81 6.84
C PHE A 10 -0.76 -8.54 6.24
N LYS A 11 -1.96 -8.24 6.71
CA LYS A 11 -3.23 -8.67 6.11
C LYS A 11 -3.92 -7.46 5.52
N ILE A 12 -4.28 -7.55 4.24
CA ILE A 12 -5.05 -6.50 3.59
C ILE A 12 -6.49 -6.97 3.48
N MET A 13 -7.35 -6.25 4.16
CA MET A 13 -8.75 -6.58 4.30
C MET A 13 -9.59 -5.62 3.45
N VAL A 14 -10.67 -6.15 2.89
CA VAL A 14 -11.61 -5.39 2.06
C VAL A 14 -12.99 -5.49 2.70
N GLN A 15 -13.60 -4.34 2.96
CA GLN A 15 -14.97 -4.22 3.41
C GLN A 15 -15.80 -3.61 2.30
N GLU A 16 -16.86 -4.30 1.89
CA GLU A 16 -17.87 -3.77 0.99
C GLU A 16 -18.89 -2.97 1.80
N VAL A 17 -19.12 -1.72 1.39
CA VAL A 17 -20.10 -0.81 2.01
C VAL A 17 -21.28 -0.70 1.05
N LEU A 18 -22.33 -1.44 1.36
CA LEU A 18 -23.59 -1.42 0.62
C LEU A 18 -24.20 -0.01 0.70
N ASN A 19 -24.60 0.55 -0.45
CA ASN A 19 -25.20 1.89 -0.62
C ASN A 19 -24.24 3.10 -0.57
N SER A 20 -22.95 2.91 -0.83
CA SER A 20 -21.97 4.01 -1.01
C SER A 20 -21.51 4.09 -2.46
N GLU A 21 -21.32 5.31 -3.00
CA GLU A 21 -20.65 5.54 -4.30
C GLU A 21 -19.23 4.98 -4.32
N LEU A 22 -18.58 4.92 -3.14
CA LEU A 22 -17.31 4.25 -2.91
C LEU A 22 -17.60 2.96 -2.12
N SER A 23 -17.96 1.92 -2.86
CA SER A 23 -18.49 0.67 -2.29
C SER A 23 -17.42 -0.21 -1.64
N TYR A 24 -16.13 0.09 -1.80
CA TYR A 24 -15.04 -0.73 -1.26
C TYR A 24 -14.10 0.10 -0.39
N ARG A 25 -13.90 -0.35 0.85
CA ARG A 25 -12.90 0.17 1.77
C ARG A 25 -11.80 -0.87 1.97
N ILE A 26 -10.55 -0.44 1.90
CA ILE A 26 -9.38 -1.28 2.17
C ILE A 26 -8.72 -0.85 3.48
N TYR A 27 -8.31 -1.81 4.31
CA TYR A 27 -7.53 -1.56 5.52
C TYR A 27 -6.40 -2.57 5.65
N VAL A 28 -5.30 -2.12 6.25
CA VAL A 28 -4.10 -2.93 6.48
C VAL A 28 -4.03 -3.28 7.94
N GLU A 29 -4.06 -4.58 8.24
CA GLU A 29 -3.80 -5.10 9.57
C GLU A 29 -2.36 -5.61 9.65
N TYR A 30 -1.64 -5.17 10.67
CA TYR A 30 -0.31 -5.66 11.00
C TYR A 30 -0.40 -6.60 12.20
N ILE A 31 0.27 -7.73 12.10
CA ILE A 31 0.41 -8.72 13.18
C ILE A 31 1.90 -8.93 13.41
N GLY A 32 2.40 -8.62 14.60
CA GLY A 32 3.82 -8.75 14.92
C GLY A 32 4.22 -7.89 16.10
N ASP A 33 5.52 -7.68 16.25
CA ASP A 33 6.10 -6.85 17.31
C ASP A 33 5.70 -5.37 17.17
N LEU A 34 5.35 -4.72 18.30
CA LEU A 34 4.88 -3.33 18.34
C LEU A 34 6.01 -2.34 18.09
N ASP A 35 7.21 -2.57 18.62
CA ASP A 35 8.35 -1.67 18.42
C ASP A 35 8.75 -1.65 16.95
N PHE A 36 8.72 -2.82 16.29
CA PHE A 36 8.93 -2.90 14.86
C PHE A 36 7.85 -2.16 14.08
N TYR A 37 6.57 -2.28 14.46
CA TYR A 37 5.48 -1.54 13.82
C TYR A 37 5.64 -0.01 13.93
N GLU A 38 5.95 0.50 15.12
CA GLU A 38 6.21 1.93 15.31
C GLU A 38 7.47 2.37 14.55
N LYS A 39 8.48 1.50 14.40
CA LYS A 39 9.64 1.77 13.54
C LYS A 39 9.23 1.89 12.07
N LEU A 40 8.35 1.01 11.56
CA LEU A 40 7.83 1.10 10.19
C LEU A 40 7.14 2.45 9.94
N ILE A 41 6.28 2.86 10.88
CA ILE A 41 5.59 4.15 10.79
C ILE A 41 6.59 5.32 10.88
N GLY A 42 7.53 5.27 11.82
CA GLY A 42 8.54 6.31 12.00
C GLY A 42 9.37 6.54 10.74
N ILE A 43 9.77 5.47 10.06
CA ILE A 43 10.51 5.56 8.78
C ILE A 43 9.59 6.08 7.66
N ALA A 44 8.35 5.60 7.57
CA ALA A 44 7.38 6.11 6.59
C ALA A 44 7.16 7.63 6.73
N ILE A 45 7.12 8.14 7.96
CA ILE A 45 7.04 9.57 8.27
C ILE A 45 8.32 10.30 7.87
N ARG A 46 9.47 9.84 8.38
CA ARG A 46 10.78 10.45 8.17
C ARG A 46 11.07 10.64 6.69
N ASP A 47 10.82 9.60 5.90
CA ASP A 47 11.12 9.58 4.47
C ASP A 47 9.95 10.07 3.63
N ARG A 48 8.82 10.44 4.26
CA ARG A 48 7.59 10.91 3.58
C ARG A 48 7.18 9.93 2.47
N VAL A 49 7.13 8.65 2.81
CA VAL A 49 6.92 7.57 1.85
C VAL A 49 5.47 7.61 1.33
N LEU A 50 5.33 7.59 0.01
CA LEU A 50 4.08 7.51 -0.71
C LEU A 50 3.94 6.13 -1.34
N PHE A 51 2.73 5.57 -1.26
CA PHE A 51 2.30 4.51 -2.15
C PHE A 51 1.63 5.16 -3.36
N THR A 52 2.18 4.96 -4.55
CA THR A 52 1.73 5.64 -5.78
C THR A 52 1.26 4.64 -6.82
N GLY A 53 0.10 4.89 -7.42
CA GLY A 53 -0.44 4.18 -8.57
C GLY A 53 -0.41 5.07 -9.82
N ARG A 54 0.43 4.73 -10.79
CA ARG A 54 0.48 5.41 -12.10
C ARG A 54 -0.39 4.65 -13.11
N PRO A 55 -1.24 5.33 -13.91
CA PRO A 55 -1.98 4.66 -14.97
C PRO A 55 -1.06 3.87 -15.90
N ALA A 56 -1.34 2.59 -16.08
CA ALA A 56 -0.55 1.73 -16.93
C ALA A 56 -0.70 2.17 -18.41
N PRO A 57 0.39 2.24 -19.18
CA PRO A 57 0.32 2.41 -20.63
C PRO A 57 -0.53 1.30 -21.26
N ILE A 58 -1.13 1.56 -22.42
CA ILE A 58 -2.01 0.60 -23.11
C ILE A 58 -1.33 -0.76 -23.28
N THR A 59 -0.07 -0.79 -23.70
CA THR A 59 0.70 -2.04 -23.86
C THR A 59 0.79 -2.84 -22.57
N MET A 60 0.99 -2.19 -21.43
CA MET A 60 1.05 -2.84 -20.11
C MET A 60 -0.32 -3.34 -19.66
N LYS A 61 -1.40 -2.58 -19.93
CA LYS A 61 -2.77 -3.03 -19.68
C LYS A 61 -3.07 -4.33 -20.42
N TRP A 62 -2.62 -4.46 -21.66
CA TRP A 62 -2.81 -5.67 -22.47
C TRP A 62 -1.98 -6.86 -22.00
N LEU A 63 -0.67 -6.65 -21.76
CA LEU A 63 0.25 -7.73 -21.40
C LEU A 63 0.01 -8.26 -19.98
N PHE A 64 -0.22 -7.36 -19.02
CA PHE A 64 -0.26 -7.69 -17.60
C PHE A 64 -1.66 -7.61 -16.99
N LYS A 65 -2.67 -7.20 -17.78
CA LYS A 65 -4.06 -7.03 -17.31
C LYS A 65 -4.14 -6.16 -16.05
N THR A 66 -3.31 -5.11 -15.98
CA THR A 66 -3.24 -4.18 -14.84
C THR A 66 -3.64 -2.78 -15.30
N ASN A 67 -4.45 -2.08 -14.51
CA ASN A 67 -4.85 -0.70 -14.79
C ASN A 67 -3.83 0.31 -14.30
N TYR A 68 -3.08 -0.04 -13.25
CA TYR A 68 -2.08 0.81 -12.64
C TYR A 68 -0.75 0.08 -12.44
N LEU A 69 0.33 0.84 -12.48
CA LEU A 69 1.67 0.44 -12.04
C LEU A 69 1.90 1.06 -10.67
N TYR A 70 2.03 0.21 -9.65
CA TYR A 70 2.21 0.63 -8.27
C TYR A 70 3.68 0.61 -7.87
N TYR A 71 4.07 1.54 -6.99
CA TYR A 71 5.42 1.63 -6.43
C TYR A 71 5.44 2.49 -5.16
N LEU A 72 6.51 2.38 -4.38
CA LEU A 72 6.83 3.31 -3.30
C LEU A 72 7.74 4.42 -3.83
N GLU A 73 7.46 5.65 -3.44
CA GLU A 73 8.33 6.79 -3.72
C GLU A 73 8.43 7.72 -2.50
N GLN A 74 9.47 8.53 -2.46
CA GLN A 74 9.61 9.59 -1.47
C GLN A 74 8.90 10.84 -1.99
N LYS A 75 8.04 11.44 -1.17
CA LYS A 75 7.41 12.71 -1.51
C LYS A 75 8.47 13.78 -1.74
N THR A 76 8.48 14.34 -2.95
CA THR A 76 9.33 15.50 -3.29
C THR A 76 8.49 16.78 -3.30
N ASP A 77 9.14 17.95 -3.30
CA ASP A 77 8.45 19.24 -3.41
C ASP A 77 7.86 19.49 -4.81
N LYS A 78 8.13 18.61 -5.78
CA LYS A 78 7.52 18.68 -7.11
C LYS A 78 6.05 18.28 -6.98
N LYS A 79 5.15 19.07 -7.60
CA LYS A 79 3.73 18.73 -7.68
C LYS A 79 3.58 17.31 -8.22
N THR A 80 2.97 16.43 -7.42
CA THR A 80 2.54 15.10 -7.87
C THR A 80 1.68 15.27 -9.11
N ASN A 81 1.91 14.46 -10.13
CA ASN A 81 1.10 14.52 -11.35
C ASN A 81 -0.36 14.26 -10.96
N PRO A 82 -1.32 15.15 -11.28
CA PRO A 82 -2.72 14.98 -10.86
C PRO A 82 -3.39 13.72 -11.43
N LYS A 83 -2.77 13.07 -12.41
CA LYS A 83 -3.23 11.78 -12.97
C LYS A 83 -2.79 10.57 -12.14
N TYR A 84 -1.89 10.73 -11.18
CA TYR A 84 -1.40 9.63 -10.36
C TYR A 84 -2.22 9.54 -9.08
N LEU A 85 -2.50 8.32 -8.67
CA LEU A 85 -3.06 8.07 -7.34
C LEU A 85 -1.90 8.01 -6.36
N SER A 86 -2.03 8.63 -5.19
CA SER A 86 -0.97 8.64 -4.18
C SER A 86 -1.55 8.71 -2.77
N TRP A 87 -0.99 7.92 -1.87
CA TRP A 87 -1.38 7.85 -0.47
C TRP A 87 -0.13 7.84 0.42
N ASN A 88 -0.16 8.54 1.56
CA ASN A 88 0.95 8.44 2.51
C ASN A 88 0.98 7.04 3.11
N LEU A 89 2.14 6.40 3.13
CA LEU A 89 2.28 5.05 3.65
C LEU A 89 2.01 5.00 5.17
N GLU A 90 2.34 6.08 5.90
CA GLU A 90 2.01 6.19 7.32
C GLU A 90 0.49 6.16 7.58
N ASP A 91 -0.30 6.85 6.74
CA ASP A 91 -1.75 6.95 6.89
C ASP A 91 -2.39 5.57 6.60
N ILE A 92 -1.82 4.82 5.64
CA ILE A 92 -2.22 3.44 5.34
C ILE A 92 -1.94 2.54 6.53
N LEU A 93 -0.71 2.56 7.06
CA LEU A 93 -0.31 1.72 8.19
C LEU A 93 -1.18 2.01 9.42
N ARG A 94 -1.39 3.29 9.76
CA ARG A 94 -2.24 3.74 10.87
C ARG A 94 -3.74 3.50 10.67
N LYS A 95 -4.17 2.89 9.55
CA LYS A 95 -5.58 2.63 9.22
C LYS A 95 -6.44 3.91 9.26
N LYS A 96 -5.93 5.03 8.73
CA LYS A 96 -6.67 6.29 8.74
C LYS A 96 -8.00 6.14 8.01
N ASP A 97 -9.07 6.57 8.68
CA ASP A 97 -10.41 6.49 8.14
C ASP A 97 -10.54 7.23 6.80
N ASN A 98 -11.37 6.67 5.91
CA ASN A 98 -11.71 7.24 4.60
C ASN A 98 -10.52 7.45 3.64
N LEU A 99 -9.37 6.81 3.88
CA LEU A 99 -8.19 6.95 3.02
C LEU A 99 -8.27 6.09 1.75
N LEU A 100 -8.55 4.80 1.93
CA LEU A 100 -8.50 3.79 0.87
C LEU A 100 -9.91 3.37 0.47
N LEU A 101 -10.57 4.26 -0.26
CA LEU A 101 -11.95 4.10 -0.73
C LEU A 101 -11.97 3.98 -2.26
N PHE A 102 -12.71 3.00 -2.76
CA PHE A 102 -12.77 2.66 -4.19
C PHE A 102 -14.18 2.30 -4.61
N ASN A 103 -14.48 2.47 -5.89
CA ASN A 103 -15.75 2.10 -6.52
C ASN A 103 -15.62 0.92 -7.51
N ASP A 104 -14.39 0.60 -7.93
CA ASP A 104 -14.10 -0.46 -8.90
C ASP A 104 -13.46 -1.66 -8.20
N ARG A 105 -14.15 -2.80 -8.25
CA ARG A 105 -13.68 -4.06 -7.67
C ARG A 105 -12.41 -4.59 -8.33
N VAL A 106 -12.23 -4.39 -9.63
CA VAL A 106 -11.02 -4.82 -10.36
C VAL A 106 -9.82 -4.05 -9.84
N LEU A 107 -9.98 -2.73 -9.70
CA LEU A 107 -8.97 -1.85 -9.11
C LEU A 107 -8.61 -2.28 -7.68
N VAL A 108 -9.61 -2.61 -6.85
CA VAL A 108 -9.42 -3.09 -5.47
C VAL A 108 -8.54 -4.34 -5.42
N ILE A 109 -8.78 -5.30 -6.32
CA ILE A 109 -7.99 -6.55 -6.39
C ILE A 109 -6.54 -6.25 -6.79
N GLU A 110 -6.33 -5.40 -7.79
CA GLU A 110 -4.98 -4.99 -8.21
C GLU A 110 -4.25 -4.26 -7.08
N PHE A 111 -4.92 -3.29 -6.46
CA PHE A 111 -4.39 -2.49 -5.36
C PHE A 111 -4.03 -3.36 -4.15
N GLN A 112 -4.89 -4.29 -3.75
CA GLN A 112 -4.64 -5.20 -2.62
C GLN A 112 -3.35 -6.01 -2.83
N LYS A 113 -3.16 -6.59 -4.02
CA LYS A 113 -1.95 -7.36 -4.33
C LYS A 113 -0.71 -6.49 -4.27
N ALA A 114 -0.75 -5.34 -4.94
CA ALA A 114 0.37 -4.43 -4.98
C ALA A 114 0.73 -3.91 -3.58
N LEU A 115 -0.25 -3.45 -2.81
CA LEU A 115 -0.01 -2.91 -1.48
C LEU A 115 0.61 -3.96 -0.56
N LEU A 116 0.16 -5.22 -0.61
CA LEU A 116 0.76 -6.29 0.19
C LEU A 116 2.22 -6.53 -0.19
N THR A 117 2.52 -6.60 -1.48
CA THR A 117 3.89 -6.75 -1.98
C THR A 117 4.79 -5.63 -1.47
N PHE A 118 4.39 -4.38 -1.68
CA PHE A 118 5.22 -3.23 -1.33
C PHE A 118 5.35 -3.01 0.19
N LEU A 119 4.34 -3.34 0.99
CA LEU A 119 4.45 -3.34 2.46
C LEU A 119 5.46 -4.38 2.95
N ASN A 120 5.43 -5.59 2.38
CA ASN A 120 6.38 -6.64 2.72
C ASN A 120 7.81 -6.26 2.32
N GLU A 121 7.99 -5.70 1.12
CA GLU A 121 9.30 -5.21 0.66
C GLU A 121 9.82 -4.09 1.56
N PHE A 122 8.98 -3.11 1.89
CA PHE A 122 9.34 -2.00 2.78
C PHE A 122 9.76 -2.49 4.17
N ALA A 123 8.96 -3.35 4.79
CA ALA A 123 9.27 -3.91 6.09
C ALA A 123 10.56 -4.75 6.06
N GLN A 124 10.77 -5.52 4.99
CA GLN A 124 11.98 -6.32 4.83
C GLN A 124 13.23 -5.44 4.67
N GLN A 125 13.14 -4.31 3.95
CA GLN A 125 14.24 -3.35 3.84
C GLN A 125 14.61 -2.73 5.20
N ILE A 126 13.61 -2.38 6.01
CA ILE A 126 13.82 -1.84 7.37
C ILE A 126 14.41 -2.89 8.31
N LYS A 127 13.94 -4.14 8.23
CA LYS A 127 14.49 -5.26 9.00
C LYS A 127 15.96 -5.52 8.66
N GLN A 128 16.34 -5.32 7.41
CA GLN A 128 17.73 -5.44 6.93
C GLN A 128 18.59 -4.20 7.22
N GLY A 129 18.04 -3.13 7.80
CA GLY A 129 18.75 -1.88 8.07
C GLY A 129 19.14 -1.09 6.82
N LYS A 130 18.44 -1.29 5.71
CA LYS A 130 18.64 -0.55 4.45
C LYS A 130 17.91 0.79 4.41
N LEU A 131 16.95 0.98 5.31
CA LEU A 131 16.15 2.18 5.54
C LEU A 131 16.13 2.51 7.03
#